data_AF-A0A6N2ZZK4-F1
#
_entry.id   AF-A0A6N2ZZK4-F1
#
_cell.length_a   1.000
_cell.length_b   1.000
_cell.length_c   1.000
_cell.angle_alpha   90.00
_cell.angle_beta   90.00
_cell.angle_gamma   90.00
#
_symmetry.space_group_name_H-M   'P 1'
#
loop_
_entity.id
_entity.type
_entity.pdbx_description
1 polymer ?
#
loop_
_entity_poly.entity_id
_entity_poly.type
_entity_poly.pdbx_seq_one_letter_code
_entity_poly.pdbx_strand_id
1 'polypeptide(L)'
;MTKIFNHTKMVCLLFLLLPFVFFGTKNQQVSAESNLAQVHLHKKKMVNLPGSLIQNSGTEMAEFDQYQGLADVTFSVYDVTTAFYEKRSAGASVEEAKRQVQTLTPGSPVASGKTDAAGDLVFELPKKQADRDAVYTIVEDPKDGVTTAENMVIAFPVYEMIQQADGSYAYGEEELDTIHLYPKNTVTNEGTLLVNKRGTGENEPLNDAEFVISKQEGNAQTKKYILSAADGLYTWTTDKQAAYRFLTGKQYAAGETTIDVEENQKGQLKVEQLEAGTYQLEETKAPSQAALIEQETIKDFSIAAGNDVTVELTVKNDTTNVTKTTPQLDGKDVGIGERIQYHLTVNIPLGIQDKVGAENKYKHFQLIDAHDPALTFENTAEGETGYALYDGEKKIDSTNYQVAEKEHGFTVTINPEFVPQLTPGNQLRFVYYMYLNEQAMPINGFKNEANVETDFMTDQTPPSVEVLTGGKRFLKVDGAVTATEALADAVFVVRDQDRDDANYLKIEEGTKQVSWVQTADEATKFTTGTDGLVDIIGLKFGTYYLEEVKAPKNYVLLTNRIAFEVHETSYGTKEQLGEPEKVPNRRKGTLPATGGVGTYLMGAIGVVIVGLAGVYFVKRKG
;
A
#
# COMPACT_ATOMS: atom_id res chain seq x y z
N MET A 1 47.07 -22.98 -31.98
CA MET A 1 48.29 -23.76 -32.26
C MET A 1 48.06 -25.20 -31.81
N THR A 2 48.16 -26.15 -32.75
CA THR A 2 48.66 -27.54 -32.59
C THR A 2 47.83 -28.52 -31.73
N LYS A 3 46.92 -29.30 -32.36
CA LYS A 3 47.02 -30.72 -32.82
C LYS A 3 46.40 -31.75 -31.84
N ILE A 4 45.28 -32.37 -32.22
CA ILE A 4 45.11 -33.77 -32.71
C ILE A 4 45.16 -34.85 -31.61
N PHE A 5 44.03 -35.53 -31.39
CA PHE A 5 43.97 -37.01 -31.46
C PHE A 5 42.57 -37.49 -31.89
N ASN A 6 42.55 -38.25 -32.98
CA ASN A 6 41.43 -39.00 -33.55
C ASN A 6 41.42 -40.43 -32.97
N HIS A 7 40.25 -41.07 -32.88
CA HIS A 7 40.04 -42.48 -33.28
C HIS A 7 38.53 -42.83 -33.29
N THR A 8 37.89 -43.02 -34.46
CA THR A 8 37.70 -44.24 -35.31
C THR A 8 36.27 -44.79 -35.11
N LYS A 9 35.37 -44.82 -36.09
CA LYS A 9 35.08 -45.87 -37.11
C LYS A 9 33.69 -45.49 -37.68
N MET A 10 33.22 -45.76 -38.89
CA MET A 10 33.71 -46.40 -40.11
C MET A 10 32.53 -46.27 -41.08
N VAL A 11 32.69 -45.47 -42.14
CA VAL A 11 31.79 -45.42 -43.31
C VAL A 11 32.42 -46.30 -44.40
N CYS A 12 31.60 -47.10 -45.07
CA CYS A 12 31.63 -47.37 -46.52
C CYS A 12 30.86 -48.65 -46.85
N LEU A 13 29.86 -48.57 -47.73
CA LEU A 13 29.96 -49.27 -49.02
C LEU A 13 29.11 -48.60 -50.11
N LEU A 14 29.83 -48.15 -51.14
CA LEU A 14 29.41 -47.72 -52.48
C LEU A 14 28.73 -48.86 -53.27
N PHE A 15 27.86 -48.55 -54.25
CA PHE A 15 28.28 -48.32 -55.65
C PHE A 15 27.09 -48.15 -56.64
N LEU A 16 27.39 -47.41 -57.71
CA LEU A 16 26.93 -47.53 -59.11
C LEU A 16 25.79 -46.63 -59.62
N LEU A 17 26.23 -45.52 -60.23
CA LEU A 17 25.61 -44.78 -61.33
C LEU A 17 25.80 -45.54 -62.67
N LEU A 18 24.72 -45.65 -63.47
CA LEU A 18 24.74 -45.53 -64.94
C LEU A 18 23.31 -45.26 -65.47
N PRO A 19 23.14 -44.53 -66.60
CA PRO A 19 21.89 -43.90 -67.00
C PRO A 19 21.11 -44.72 -68.05
N PHE A 20 19.79 -44.61 -68.06
CA PHE A 20 18.97 -45.00 -69.22
C PHE A 20 17.85 -43.98 -69.43
N VAL A 21 17.90 -43.32 -70.58
CA VAL A 21 16.77 -42.60 -71.18
C VAL A 21 15.79 -43.67 -71.66
N PHE A 22 14.54 -43.64 -71.18
CA PHE A 22 13.44 -44.27 -71.90
C PHE A 22 12.15 -43.47 -71.77
N PHE A 23 11.52 -43.36 -72.93
CA PHE A 23 10.28 -42.70 -73.32
C PHE A 23 9.10 -42.86 -72.34
N GLY A 24 8.27 -41.82 -72.34
CA GLY A 24 7.07 -41.72 -71.51
C GLY A 24 6.04 -42.81 -71.75
N THR A 25 5.31 -43.09 -70.68
CA THR A 25 3.94 -43.58 -70.72
C THR A 25 3.15 -42.75 -69.73
N LYS A 26 2.11 -42.08 -70.21
CA LYS A 26 1.06 -41.49 -69.38
C LYS A 26 0.38 -42.65 -68.64
N ASN A 27 0.72 -42.87 -67.38
CA ASN A 27 -0.19 -43.56 -66.49
C ASN A 27 -1.23 -42.55 -66.02
N GLN A 28 -2.40 -42.58 -66.66
CA GLN A 28 -3.63 -42.09 -66.05
C GLN A 28 -3.84 -42.92 -64.77
N GLN A 29 -3.48 -42.33 -63.63
CA GLN A 29 -4.14 -42.70 -62.39
C GLN A 29 -5.57 -42.16 -62.51
N VAL A 30 -6.49 -43.06 -62.85
CA VAL A 30 -7.92 -42.85 -62.61
C VAL A 30 -8.06 -42.87 -61.08
N SER A 31 -8.06 -41.68 -60.48
CA SER A 31 -8.56 -41.53 -59.12
C SER A 31 -10.07 -41.81 -59.17
N ALA A 32 -10.56 -42.71 -58.32
CA ALA A 32 -11.99 -42.80 -58.09
C ALA A 32 -12.44 -41.44 -57.56
N GLU A 33 -13.42 -40.80 -58.22
CA GLU A 33 -14.03 -39.57 -57.71
C GLU A 33 -14.53 -39.83 -56.28
N SER A 34 -14.02 -39.07 -55.32
CA SER A 34 -14.55 -39.06 -53.96
C SER A 34 -15.98 -38.51 -54.02
N ASN A 35 -16.96 -39.30 -53.58
CA ASN A 35 -18.35 -38.81 -53.45
C ASN A 35 -18.53 -37.89 -52.21
N LEU A 36 -17.45 -37.58 -51.49
CA LEU A 36 -17.42 -36.66 -50.36
C LEU A 36 -16.68 -35.38 -50.75
N ALA A 37 -17.22 -34.24 -50.36
CA ALA A 37 -16.56 -32.95 -50.40
C ALA A 37 -16.13 -32.53 -48.99
N GLN A 38 -14.98 -31.86 -48.89
CA GLN A 38 -14.52 -31.25 -47.64
C GLN A 38 -14.98 -29.81 -47.57
N VAL A 39 -15.69 -29.42 -46.52
CA VAL A 39 -16.11 -28.04 -46.29
C VAL A 39 -15.33 -27.48 -45.11
N HIS A 40 -14.44 -26.54 -45.39
CA HIS A 40 -13.65 -25.80 -44.41
C HIS A 40 -14.37 -24.51 -44.07
N LEU A 41 -14.77 -24.35 -42.81
CA LEU A 41 -15.28 -23.10 -42.26
C LEU A 41 -14.14 -22.35 -41.58
N HIS A 42 -13.98 -21.08 -41.94
CA HIS A 42 -13.02 -20.15 -41.34
C HIS A 42 -13.78 -19.02 -40.63
N LYS A 43 -14.01 -19.19 -39.33
CA LYS A 43 -14.75 -18.22 -38.50
C LYS A 43 -13.79 -17.19 -37.94
N LYS A 44 -13.98 -15.92 -38.29
CA LYS A 44 -13.07 -14.81 -37.97
C LYS A 44 -13.69 -13.79 -37.03
N LYS A 45 -12.87 -13.11 -36.24
CA LYS A 45 -13.27 -11.98 -35.39
C LYS A 45 -13.19 -10.69 -36.19
N MET A 46 -14.29 -9.95 -36.23
CA MET A 46 -14.35 -8.62 -36.82
C MET A 46 -15.08 -7.72 -35.84
N VAL A 47 -14.56 -6.53 -35.55
CA VAL A 47 -15.31 -5.54 -34.74
C VAL A 47 -16.31 -4.81 -35.64
N ASN A 48 -15.90 -4.56 -36.88
CA ASN A 48 -16.74 -3.97 -37.93
C ASN A 48 -16.67 -4.85 -39.18
N LEU A 49 -17.81 -5.03 -39.86
CA LEU A 49 -17.81 -5.69 -41.17
C LEU A 49 -17.19 -4.77 -42.22
N PRO A 50 -16.43 -5.30 -43.19
CA PRO A 50 -15.91 -4.51 -44.30
C PRO A 50 -17.05 -3.86 -45.10
N GLY A 51 -16.85 -2.61 -45.56
CA GLY A 51 -17.88 -1.79 -46.19
C GLY A 51 -18.50 -2.36 -47.48
N SER A 52 -17.83 -3.34 -48.11
CA SER A 52 -18.41 -4.24 -49.10
C SER A 52 -18.36 -5.67 -48.56
N LEU A 53 -19.51 -6.33 -48.42
CA LEU A 53 -19.58 -7.74 -48.02
C LEU A 53 -18.78 -8.58 -49.03
N ILE A 54 -17.67 -9.14 -48.57
CA ILE A 54 -16.81 -10.01 -49.38
C ILE A 54 -17.54 -11.34 -49.60
N GLN A 55 -17.82 -11.67 -50.87
CA GLN A 55 -18.48 -12.90 -51.26
C GLN A 55 -17.53 -14.10 -51.02
N ASN A 56 -18.05 -15.23 -50.54
CA ASN A 56 -17.25 -16.46 -50.46
C ASN A 56 -16.87 -16.92 -51.88
N SER A 57 -15.57 -17.09 -52.16
CA SER A 57 -15.09 -17.62 -53.44
C SER A 57 -15.26 -19.14 -53.57
N GLY A 58 -15.35 -19.85 -52.43
CA GLY A 58 -15.25 -21.31 -52.37
C GLY A 58 -13.81 -21.83 -52.26
N THR A 59 -12.82 -20.96 -52.45
CA THR A 59 -11.38 -21.21 -52.32
C THR A 59 -10.80 -20.44 -51.12
N GLU A 60 -9.54 -20.69 -50.74
CA GLU A 60 -8.89 -19.93 -49.67
C GLU A 60 -8.80 -18.44 -50.04
N MET A 61 -9.10 -17.56 -49.08
CA MET A 61 -9.20 -16.11 -49.27
C MET A 61 -8.22 -15.37 -48.35
N ALA A 62 -7.15 -14.83 -48.93
CA ALA A 62 -6.08 -14.14 -48.20
C ALA A 62 -6.55 -12.85 -47.51
N GLU A 63 -7.67 -12.26 -47.96
CA GLU A 63 -8.28 -11.07 -47.36
C GLU A 63 -8.69 -11.28 -45.90
N PHE A 64 -8.89 -12.53 -45.48
CA PHE A 64 -9.26 -12.89 -44.13
C PHE A 64 -8.09 -13.29 -43.23
N ASP A 65 -6.86 -13.35 -43.77
CA ASP A 65 -5.66 -13.75 -43.01
C ASP A 65 -5.27 -12.74 -41.93
N GLN A 66 -5.66 -11.47 -42.12
CA GLN A 66 -5.47 -10.41 -41.13
C GLN A 66 -6.32 -10.62 -39.87
N TYR A 67 -7.48 -11.28 -39.98
CA TYR A 67 -8.40 -11.42 -38.86
C TYR A 67 -8.04 -12.61 -37.96
N GLN A 68 -8.18 -12.39 -36.66
CA GLN A 68 -8.04 -13.43 -35.66
C GLN A 68 -9.14 -14.49 -35.80
N GLY A 69 -8.81 -15.75 -35.54
CA GLY A 69 -9.78 -16.84 -35.45
C GLY A 69 -10.78 -16.66 -34.31
N LEU A 70 -12.04 -17.04 -34.53
CA LEU A 70 -13.07 -17.08 -33.50
C LEU A 70 -13.40 -18.53 -33.13
N ALA A 71 -12.78 -18.96 -32.04
CA ALA A 71 -12.97 -20.29 -31.48
C ALA A 71 -14.34 -20.48 -30.84
N ASP A 72 -14.67 -21.73 -30.53
CA ASP A 72 -15.82 -22.10 -29.70
C ASP A 72 -17.18 -21.68 -30.27
N VAL A 73 -17.32 -21.58 -31.58
CA VAL A 73 -18.62 -21.39 -32.27
C VAL A 73 -19.09 -22.73 -32.80
N THR A 74 -20.32 -23.13 -32.44
CA THR A 74 -20.92 -24.37 -32.95
C THR A 74 -21.60 -24.12 -34.29
N PHE A 75 -21.33 -24.99 -35.26
CA PHE A 75 -22.05 -25.05 -36.53
C PHE A 75 -22.74 -26.39 -36.69
N SER A 76 -23.93 -26.36 -37.30
CA SER A 76 -24.76 -27.53 -37.58
C SER A 76 -25.17 -27.55 -39.05
N VAL A 77 -24.99 -28.70 -39.71
CA VAL A 77 -25.27 -28.90 -41.12
C VAL A 77 -26.56 -29.72 -41.27
N TYR A 78 -27.50 -29.23 -42.08
CA TYR A 78 -28.79 -29.89 -42.34
C TYR A 78 -28.95 -30.21 -43.82
N ASP A 79 -29.38 -31.43 -44.14
CA ASP A 79 -29.73 -31.82 -45.50
C ASP A 79 -31.10 -31.22 -45.88
N VAL A 80 -31.09 -30.32 -46.87
CA VAL A 80 -32.28 -29.65 -47.40
C VAL A 80 -32.55 -30.03 -48.86
N THR A 81 -31.92 -31.10 -49.35
CA THR A 81 -31.97 -31.52 -50.77
C THR A 81 -33.40 -31.68 -51.26
N THR A 82 -34.24 -32.41 -50.51
CA THR A 82 -35.65 -32.64 -50.90
C THR A 82 -36.42 -31.32 -51.02
N ALA A 83 -36.34 -30.46 -50.01
CA ALA A 83 -37.03 -29.18 -49.99
C ALA A 83 -36.56 -28.24 -51.12
N PHE A 84 -35.25 -28.23 -51.42
CA PHE A 84 -34.69 -27.43 -52.50
C PHE A 84 -35.26 -27.84 -53.87
N TYR A 85 -35.29 -29.14 -54.18
CA TYR A 85 -35.82 -29.62 -55.45
C TYR A 85 -37.34 -29.46 -55.56
N GLU A 86 -38.08 -29.50 -54.45
CA GLU A 86 -39.50 -29.12 -54.45
C GLU A 86 -39.68 -27.67 -54.90
N LYS A 87 -38.87 -26.73 -54.40
CA LYS A 87 -38.90 -25.33 -54.86
C LYS A 87 -38.54 -25.20 -56.33
N ARG A 88 -37.52 -25.92 -56.80
CA ARG A 88 -37.13 -25.94 -58.22
C ARG A 88 -38.25 -26.49 -59.12
N SER A 89 -38.93 -27.55 -58.68
CA SER A 89 -40.07 -28.12 -59.41
C SER A 89 -41.28 -27.16 -59.48
N ALA A 90 -41.41 -26.28 -58.48
CA ALA A 90 -42.41 -25.22 -58.44
C ALA A 90 -42.03 -23.96 -59.26
N GLY A 91 -40.89 -23.98 -59.97
CA GLY A 91 -40.46 -22.91 -60.88
C GLY A 91 -39.50 -21.88 -60.30
N ALA A 92 -39.05 -22.02 -59.04
CA ALA A 92 -38.04 -21.13 -58.47
C ALA A 92 -36.70 -21.25 -59.24
N SER A 93 -35.97 -20.15 -59.43
CA SER A 93 -34.58 -20.20 -59.91
C SER A 93 -33.67 -20.90 -58.88
N VAL A 94 -32.41 -21.21 -59.24
CA VAL A 94 -31.45 -21.80 -58.29
C VAL A 94 -31.24 -20.87 -57.08
N GLU A 95 -31.00 -19.59 -57.33
CA GLU A 95 -30.78 -18.61 -56.26
C GLU A 95 -32.04 -18.36 -55.42
N GLU A 96 -33.23 -18.36 -56.03
CA GLU A 96 -34.49 -18.28 -55.30
C GLU A 96 -34.71 -19.51 -54.41
N ALA A 97 -34.43 -20.71 -54.94
CA ALA A 97 -34.56 -21.95 -54.18
C ALA A 97 -33.55 -22.00 -53.01
N LYS A 98 -32.29 -21.55 -53.21
CA LYS A 98 -31.28 -21.44 -52.14
C LYS A 98 -31.77 -20.53 -51.02
N ARG A 99 -32.25 -19.32 -51.38
CA ARG A 99 -32.81 -18.36 -50.41
C ARG A 99 -33.98 -18.94 -49.62
N GLN A 100 -34.86 -19.70 -50.27
CA GLN A 100 -36.03 -20.29 -49.61
C GLN A 100 -35.68 -21.46 -48.68
N VAL A 101 -34.58 -22.17 -48.90
CA VAL A 101 -34.15 -23.26 -48.00
C VAL A 101 -33.16 -22.82 -46.91
N GLN A 102 -32.60 -21.62 -47.01
CA GLN A 102 -31.57 -21.07 -46.13
C GLN A 102 -31.92 -21.08 -44.64
N THR A 103 -33.20 -21.06 -44.29
CA THR A 103 -33.67 -21.08 -42.89
C THR A 103 -34.18 -22.45 -42.43
N LEU A 104 -34.15 -23.46 -43.30
CA LEU A 104 -34.69 -24.78 -43.00
C LEU A 104 -33.66 -25.62 -42.22
N THR A 105 -34.10 -26.16 -41.10
CA THR A 105 -33.34 -27.09 -40.24
C THR A 105 -34.10 -28.41 -40.05
N PRO A 106 -34.33 -29.19 -41.12
CA PRO A 106 -35.15 -30.40 -41.05
C PRO A 106 -34.45 -31.50 -40.24
N GLY A 107 -35.19 -32.10 -39.31
CA GLY A 107 -34.72 -33.26 -38.56
C GLY A 107 -33.51 -32.97 -37.67
N SER A 108 -32.58 -33.92 -37.61
CA SER A 108 -31.31 -33.78 -36.89
C SER A 108 -30.20 -33.38 -37.87
N PRO A 109 -29.21 -32.59 -37.42
CA PRO A 109 -28.09 -32.22 -38.28
C PRO A 109 -27.32 -33.46 -38.74
N VAL A 110 -26.91 -33.47 -40.01
CA VAL A 110 -26.09 -34.53 -40.62
C VAL A 110 -24.62 -34.44 -40.21
N ALA A 111 -24.18 -33.25 -39.80
CA ALA A 111 -22.89 -33.00 -39.17
C ALA A 111 -23.00 -31.81 -38.21
N SER A 112 -22.21 -31.80 -37.15
CA SER A 112 -22.08 -30.65 -36.25
C SER A 112 -20.69 -30.66 -35.63
N GLY A 113 -20.16 -29.48 -35.32
CA GLY A 113 -18.83 -29.32 -34.77
C GLY A 113 -18.63 -27.91 -34.24
N LYS A 114 -17.53 -27.71 -33.52
CA LYS A 114 -17.19 -26.44 -32.89
C LYS A 114 -15.85 -25.95 -33.44
N THR A 115 -15.75 -24.67 -33.78
CA THR A 115 -14.51 -24.08 -34.29
C THR A 115 -13.38 -24.19 -33.27
N ASP A 116 -12.18 -24.46 -33.77
CA ASP A 116 -10.97 -24.59 -32.96
C ASP A 116 -10.35 -23.22 -32.60
N ALA A 117 -9.15 -23.23 -32.00
CA ALA A 117 -8.46 -22.01 -31.58
C ALA A 117 -8.06 -21.06 -32.74
N ALA A 118 -7.97 -21.56 -33.98
CA ALA A 118 -7.73 -20.77 -35.19
C ALA A 118 -9.05 -20.32 -35.86
N GLY A 119 -10.19 -20.72 -35.31
CA GLY A 119 -11.51 -20.45 -35.86
C GLY A 119 -11.91 -21.43 -36.96
N ASP A 120 -11.18 -22.53 -37.12
CA ASP A 120 -11.36 -23.46 -38.21
C ASP A 120 -12.24 -24.64 -37.81
N LEU A 121 -13.04 -25.13 -38.76
CA LEU A 121 -13.87 -26.33 -38.61
C LEU A 121 -14.05 -27.01 -39.96
N VAL A 122 -13.84 -28.33 -40.02
CA VAL A 122 -13.96 -29.11 -41.26
C VAL A 122 -15.12 -30.10 -41.16
N PHE A 123 -15.96 -30.13 -42.19
CA PHE A 123 -16.98 -31.14 -42.40
C PHE A 123 -16.67 -31.99 -43.64
N GLU A 124 -16.99 -33.29 -43.58
CA GLU A 124 -17.03 -34.15 -44.76
C GLU A 124 -18.47 -34.40 -45.16
N LEU A 125 -18.90 -33.90 -46.32
CA LEU A 125 -20.30 -33.94 -46.76
C LEU A 125 -20.45 -34.73 -48.07
N PRO A 126 -21.43 -35.66 -48.18
CA PRO A 126 -21.74 -36.32 -49.44
C PRO A 126 -22.21 -35.35 -50.52
N LYS A 127 -21.65 -35.45 -51.72
CA LYS A 127 -22.05 -34.62 -52.87
C LYS A 127 -23.43 -34.99 -53.43
N LYS A 128 -23.93 -36.18 -53.12
CA LYS A 128 -25.25 -36.66 -53.56
C LYS A 128 -26.11 -37.20 -52.42
N GLN A 129 -27.41 -36.98 -52.54
CA GLN A 129 -28.46 -37.55 -51.69
C GLN A 129 -29.55 -38.15 -52.58
N ALA A 130 -29.85 -39.44 -52.40
CA ALA A 130 -30.84 -40.18 -53.19
C ALA A 130 -30.72 -39.94 -54.72
N ASP A 131 -29.50 -40.10 -55.25
CA ASP A 131 -29.13 -39.91 -56.67
C ASP A 131 -29.31 -38.48 -57.24
N ARG A 132 -29.55 -37.47 -56.39
CA ARG A 132 -29.55 -36.05 -56.75
C ARG A 132 -28.37 -35.33 -56.13
N ASP A 133 -27.98 -34.20 -56.70
CA ASP A 133 -26.93 -33.36 -56.12
C ASP A 133 -27.43 -32.81 -54.78
N ALA A 134 -26.59 -32.98 -53.76
CA ALA A 134 -26.97 -32.66 -52.39
C ALA A 134 -27.04 -31.14 -52.17
N VAL A 135 -27.95 -30.71 -51.29
CA VAL A 135 -28.05 -29.32 -50.85
C VAL A 135 -28.08 -29.28 -49.33
N TYR A 136 -27.15 -28.52 -48.74
CA TYR A 136 -27.00 -28.39 -47.29
C TYR A 136 -27.18 -26.95 -46.83
N THR A 137 -27.85 -26.78 -45.70
CA THR A 137 -27.89 -25.52 -44.95
C THR A 137 -26.97 -25.63 -43.75
N ILE A 138 -26.07 -24.68 -43.58
CA ILE A 138 -25.12 -24.60 -42.47
C ILE A 138 -25.56 -23.46 -41.56
N VAL A 139 -25.78 -23.78 -40.29
CA VAL A 139 -26.36 -22.88 -39.29
C VAL A 139 -25.36 -22.69 -38.16
N GLU A 140 -25.16 -21.44 -37.76
CA GLU A 140 -24.39 -21.05 -36.57
C GLU A 140 -25.29 -21.04 -35.34
N ASP A 141 -24.87 -21.70 -34.26
CA ASP A 141 -25.54 -21.55 -32.96
C ASP A 141 -25.16 -20.20 -32.34
N PRO A 142 -26.10 -19.47 -31.71
CA PRO A 142 -25.81 -18.21 -31.06
C PRO A 142 -24.69 -18.30 -30.02
N LYS A 143 -23.81 -17.31 -30.01
CA LYS A 143 -22.74 -17.14 -29.02
C LYS A 143 -22.77 -15.73 -28.44
N ASP A 144 -22.66 -15.63 -27.13
CA ASP A 144 -22.66 -14.35 -26.42
C ASP A 144 -21.57 -13.42 -26.95
N GLY A 145 -21.95 -12.16 -27.21
CA GLY A 145 -21.06 -11.13 -27.74
C GLY A 145 -20.65 -11.32 -29.21
N VAL A 146 -21.30 -12.24 -29.94
CA VAL A 146 -21.05 -12.47 -31.36
C VAL A 146 -22.37 -12.35 -32.13
N THR A 147 -22.40 -11.55 -33.19
CA THR A 147 -23.55 -11.59 -34.10
C THR A 147 -23.47 -12.87 -34.91
N THR A 148 -24.52 -13.69 -34.92
CA THR A 148 -24.55 -14.91 -35.74
C THR A 148 -24.37 -14.57 -37.22
N ALA A 149 -23.60 -15.37 -37.94
CA ALA A 149 -23.56 -15.26 -39.39
C ALA A 149 -24.91 -15.65 -40.00
N GLU A 150 -25.19 -15.11 -41.19
CA GLU A 150 -26.29 -15.63 -41.99
C GLU A 150 -26.06 -17.11 -42.30
N ASN A 151 -27.13 -17.91 -42.24
CA ASN A 151 -27.08 -19.32 -42.63
C ASN A 151 -26.56 -19.45 -44.05
N MET A 152 -25.67 -20.39 -44.31
CA MET A 152 -25.09 -20.60 -45.63
C MET A 152 -25.76 -21.79 -46.32
N VAL A 153 -25.93 -21.73 -47.64
CA VAL A 153 -26.47 -22.84 -48.43
C VAL A 153 -25.43 -23.29 -49.45
N ILE A 154 -25.04 -24.56 -49.37
CA ILE A 154 -24.19 -25.22 -50.37
C ILE A 154 -25.09 -26.11 -51.22
N ALA A 155 -25.07 -25.92 -52.54
CA ALA A 155 -25.76 -26.78 -53.50
C ALA A 155 -24.73 -27.35 -54.48
N PHE A 156 -24.57 -28.67 -54.49
CA PHE A 156 -23.63 -29.34 -55.40
C PHE A 156 -24.17 -29.40 -56.84
N PRO A 157 -23.29 -29.51 -57.85
CA PRO A 157 -21.83 -29.29 -57.79
C PRO A 157 -21.47 -27.83 -57.48
N VAL A 158 -20.41 -27.60 -56.70
CA VAL A 158 -19.95 -26.27 -56.28
C VAL A 158 -18.77 -25.85 -57.17
N TYR A 159 -18.81 -24.64 -57.71
CA TYR A 159 -17.73 -24.06 -58.53
C TYR A 159 -17.14 -22.82 -57.84
N GLU A 160 -15.89 -22.50 -58.14
CA GLU A 160 -15.25 -21.27 -57.67
C GLU A 160 -16.01 -20.03 -58.14
N MET A 161 -16.07 -19.00 -57.29
CA MET A 161 -16.57 -17.67 -57.61
C MET A 161 -15.41 -16.70 -57.77
N ILE A 162 -15.19 -16.24 -59.01
CA ILE A 162 -14.06 -15.36 -59.38
C ILE A 162 -14.55 -13.91 -59.42
N GLN A 163 -13.88 -13.05 -58.66
CA GLN A 163 -14.14 -11.61 -58.70
C GLN A 163 -13.67 -11.02 -60.04
N GLN A 164 -14.57 -10.30 -60.69
CA GLN A 164 -14.33 -9.62 -61.96
C GLN A 164 -13.75 -8.22 -61.70
N ALA A 165 -13.16 -7.62 -62.74
CA ALA A 165 -12.55 -6.28 -62.64
C ALA A 165 -13.53 -5.16 -62.24
N ASP A 166 -14.84 -5.38 -62.43
CA ASP A 166 -15.91 -4.47 -62.03
C ASP A 166 -16.45 -4.73 -60.60
N GLY A 167 -15.87 -5.70 -59.88
CA GLY A 167 -16.26 -6.10 -58.53
C GLY A 167 -17.40 -7.12 -58.47
N SER A 168 -18.00 -7.51 -59.60
CA SER A 168 -18.98 -8.59 -59.66
C SER A 168 -18.32 -9.97 -59.52
N TYR A 169 -19.10 -11.02 -59.25
CA TYR A 169 -18.59 -12.39 -59.15
C TYR A 169 -19.23 -13.28 -60.22
N ALA A 170 -18.43 -14.11 -60.87
CA ALA A 170 -18.87 -15.09 -61.86
C ALA A 170 -18.32 -16.48 -61.55
N TYR A 171 -19.07 -17.53 -61.90
CA TYR A 171 -18.65 -18.91 -61.66
C TYR A 171 -17.50 -19.28 -62.61
N GLY A 172 -16.49 -19.96 -62.06
CA GLY A 172 -15.42 -20.59 -62.83
C GLY A 172 -15.85 -21.89 -63.50
N GLU A 173 -14.89 -22.59 -64.09
CA GLU A 173 -15.13 -23.86 -64.81
C GLU A 173 -14.78 -25.11 -63.98
N GLU A 174 -14.10 -24.94 -62.84
CA GLU A 174 -13.63 -26.04 -61.98
C GLU A 174 -14.62 -26.34 -60.84
N GLU A 175 -15.07 -27.60 -60.76
CA GLU A 175 -15.85 -28.09 -59.62
C GLU A 175 -14.91 -28.30 -58.42
N LEU A 176 -15.30 -27.80 -57.26
CA LEU A 176 -14.54 -27.85 -56.02
C LEU A 176 -14.85 -29.12 -55.22
N ASP A 177 -13.81 -29.90 -54.92
CA ASP A 177 -13.84 -31.01 -53.94
C ASP A 177 -13.61 -30.52 -52.50
N THR A 178 -12.88 -29.41 -52.36
CA THR A 178 -12.62 -28.72 -51.09
C THR A 178 -13.20 -27.32 -51.19
N ILE A 179 -14.13 -26.99 -50.30
CA ILE A 179 -14.87 -25.73 -50.30
C ILE A 179 -14.49 -24.96 -49.03
N HIS A 180 -13.98 -23.76 -49.19
CA HIS A 180 -13.67 -22.84 -48.10
C HIS A 180 -14.79 -21.79 -47.97
N LEU A 181 -15.29 -21.62 -46.75
CA LEU A 181 -16.33 -20.65 -46.41
C LEU A 181 -15.90 -19.80 -45.23
N TYR A 182 -16.22 -18.51 -45.30
CA TYR A 182 -15.93 -17.52 -44.28
C TYR A 182 -17.25 -16.94 -43.76
N PRO A 183 -17.85 -17.49 -42.69
CA PRO A 183 -19.07 -16.93 -42.09
C PRO A 183 -18.80 -15.52 -41.54
N LYS A 184 -19.72 -14.59 -41.77
CA LYS A 184 -19.52 -13.16 -41.41
C LYS A 184 -20.21 -12.83 -40.09
N ASN A 185 -19.48 -12.23 -39.15
CA ASN A 185 -19.98 -11.79 -37.85
C ASN A 185 -19.25 -10.54 -37.39
N THR A 186 -19.81 -9.84 -36.42
CA THR A 186 -19.06 -8.96 -35.53
C THR A 186 -18.92 -9.57 -34.14
N VAL A 187 -17.90 -9.13 -33.42
CA VAL A 187 -17.69 -9.42 -31.99
C VAL A 187 -17.83 -8.11 -31.20
N THR A 188 -18.50 -8.16 -30.06
CA THR A 188 -18.59 -7.02 -29.14
C THR A 188 -17.37 -6.98 -28.25
N ASN A 189 -16.68 -5.85 -28.22
CA ASN A 189 -15.48 -5.58 -27.43
C ASN A 189 -15.64 -4.29 -26.62
N GLU A 190 -16.78 -4.06 -25.98
CA GLU A 190 -17.02 -2.85 -25.16
C GLU A 190 -16.90 -3.14 -23.65
N GLY A 191 -16.32 -4.29 -23.28
CA GLY A 191 -16.10 -4.68 -21.90
C GLY A 191 -14.96 -3.92 -21.23
N THR A 192 -15.15 -3.54 -19.97
CA THR A 192 -14.14 -2.90 -19.14
C THR A 192 -13.94 -3.68 -17.84
N LEU A 193 -12.69 -3.96 -17.50
CA LEU A 193 -12.27 -4.37 -16.16
C LEU A 193 -11.69 -3.14 -15.43
N LEU A 194 -12.23 -2.83 -14.25
CA LEU A 194 -11.69 -1.83 -13.34
C LEU A 194 -11.22 -2.50 -12.05
N VAL A 195 -9.92 -2.46 -11.77
CA VAL A 195 -9.32 -3.02 -10.55
C VAL A 195 -8.93 -1.89 -9.61
N ASN A 196 -9.46 -1.93 -8.39
CA ASN A 196 -9.08 -1.07 -7.28
C ASN A 196 -8.03 -1.79 -6.42
N LYS A 197 -6.78 -1.39 -6.55
CA LYS A 197 -5.65 -1.91 -5.78
C LYS A 197 -5.52 -1.17 -4.46
N ARG A 198 -5.49 -1.91 -3.34
CA ARG A 198 -5.41 -1.34 -1.99
C ARG A 198 -4.39 -2.04 -1.10
N GLY A 199 -3.78 -1.30 -0.19
CA GLY A 199 -3.00 -1.83 0.92
C GLY A 199 -3.88 -2.27 2.08
N THR A 200 -3.36 -3.11 2.99
CA THR A 200 -4.07 -3.55 4.19
C THR A 200 -3.79 -2.69 5.42
N GLY A 201 -2.76 -1.83 5.38
CA GLY A 201 -2.40 -0.93 6.47
C GLY A 201 -3.42 0.17 6.72
N GLU A 202 -3.76 0.95 5.68
CA GLU A 202 -4.71 2.06 5.77
C GLU A 202 -5.79 2.02 4.69
N ASN A 203 -5.89 0.92 3.94
CA ASN A 203 -6.73 0.84 2.74
C ASN A 203 -6.32 1.90 1.69
N GLU A 204 -5.03 2.21 1.63
CA GLU A 204 -4.41 3.18 0.75
C GLU A 204 -4.32 2.66 -0.70
N PRO A 205 -4.47 3.52 -1.72
CA PRO A 205 -4.33 3.12 -3.11
C PRO A 205 -2.87 2.83 -3.48
N LEU A 206 -2.61 1.73 -4.19
CA LEU A 206 -1.26 1.27 -4.57
C LEU A 206 -1.04 1.26 -6.08
N ASN A 207 0.01 1.93 -6.56
CA ASN A 207 0.46 1.85 -7.96
C ASN A 207 1.49 0.75 -8.16
N ASP A 208 1.78 0.43 -9.43
CA ASP A 208 2.86 -0.46 -9.85
C ASP A 208 2.75 -1.94 -9.45
N ALA A 209 1.57 -2.37 -8.98
CA ALA A 209 1.24 -3.79 -8.93
C ALA A 209 1.10 -4.34 -10.35
N GLU A 210 1.71 -5.50 -10.61
CA GLU A 210 1.76 -6.12 -11.92
C GLU A 210 0.73 -7.23 -12.04
N PHE A 211 -0.02 -7.23 -13.14
CA PHE A 211 -1.06 -8.19 -13.45
C PHE A 211 -0.89 -8.80 -14.84
N VAL A 212 -1.39 -10.02 -14.99
CA VAL A 212 -1.71 -10.63 -16.28
C VAL A 212 -3.19 -11.00 -16.34
N ILE A 213 -3.77 -10.92 -17.53
CA ILE A 213 -5.14 -11.36 -17.79
C ILE A 213 -5.09 -12.59 -18.69
N SER A 214 -5.87 -13.60 -18.32
CA SER A 214 -5.94 -14.86 -19.04
C SER A 214 -7.38 -15.31 -19.26
N LYS A 215 -7.57 -16.22 -20.21
CA LYS A 215 -8.84 -16.92 -20.47
C LYS A 215 -8.57 -18.38 -20.83
N GLN A 216 -9.61 -19.21 -20.73
CA GLN A 216 -9.61 -20.55 -21.31
C GLN A 216 -10.27 -20.49 -22.69
N GLU A 217 -9.66 -21.12 -23.70
CA GLU A 217 -10.18 -21.09 -25.07
C GLU A 217 -10.05 -22.46 -25.76
N GLY A 218 -11.06 -22.80 -26.57
CA GLY A 218 -11.14 -23.99 -27.39
C GLY A 218 -11.55 -25.27 -26.65
N ASN A 219 -11.71 -26.34 -27.42
CA ASN A 219 -12.15 -27.65 -26.92
C ASN A 219 -11.20 -28.28 -25.87
N ALA A 220 -9.91 -27.94 -25.94
CA ALA A 220 -8.89 -28.41 -24.99
C ALA A 220 -8.81 -27.55 -23.71
N GLN A 221 -9.61 -26.47 -23.60
CA GLN A 221 -9.53 -25.48 -22.52
C GLN A 221 -8.10 -24.99 -22.31
N THR A 222 -7.50 -24.50 -23.39
CA THR A 222 -6.13 -24.01 -23.37
C THR A 222 -6.08 -22.64 -22.71
N LYS A 223 -5.29 -22.50 -21.64
CA LYS A 223 -5.09 -21.20 -20.99
C LYS A 223 -4.25 -20.30 -21.89
N LYS A 224 -4.80 -19.14 -22.25
CA LYS A 224 -4.11 -18.09 -23.00
C LYS A 224 -4.06 -16.80 -22.20
N TYR A 225 -3.00 -16.03 -22.40
CA TYR A 225 -2.74 -14.74 -21.76
C TYR A 225 -2.74 -13.63 -22.81
N ILE A 226 -3.17 -12.42 -22.44
CA ILE A 226 -3.06 -11.26 -23.34
C ILE A 226 -1.57 -11.02 -23.66
N LEU A 227 -1.25 -10.90 -24.94
CA LEU A 227 0.10 -10.66 -25.46
C LEU A 227 0.27 -9.22 -25.95
N SER A 228 -0.65 -8.76 -26.81
CA SER A 228 -0.65 -7.44 -27.44
C SER A 228 -2.08 -7.10 -27.87
N ALA A 229 -2.26 -6.15 -28.79
CA ALA A 229 -3.51 -5.86 -29.48
C ALA A 229 -3.29 -5.62 -30.98
N ALA A 230 -4.33 -5.87 -31.76
CA ALA A 230 -4.42 -5.57 -33.19
C ALA A 230 -5.90 -5.44 -33.58
N ASP A 231 -6.22 -4.53 -34.49
CA ASP A 231 -7.58 -4.32 -35.03
C ASP A 231 -8.65 -4.08 -33.94
N GLY A 232 -8.29 -3.36 -32.86
CA GLY A 232 -9.22 -3.11 -31.75
C GLY A 232 -9.43 -4.31 -30.81
N LEU A 233 -8.65 -5.39 -30.96
CA LEU A 233 -8.81 -6.64 -30.22
C LEU A 233 -7.50 -7.09 -29.56
N TYR A 234 -7.59 -7.62 -28.35
CA TYR A 234 -6.45 -8.26 -27.71
C TYR A 234 -6.02 -9.53 -28.42
N THR A 235 -4.71 -9.69 -28.60
CA THR A 235 -4.07 -10.91 -29.10
C THR A 235 -3.55 -11.75 -27.93
N TRP A 236 -3.38 -13.05 -28.17
CA TRP A 236 -3.23 -14.02 -27.09
C TRP A 236 -2.04 -14.97 -27.30
N THR A 237 -1.35 -15.32 -26.21
CA THR A 237 -0.24 -16.29 -26.18
C THR A 237 -0.50 -17.40 -25.16
N THR A 238 0.08 -18.58 -25.37
CA THR A 238 0.12 -19.64 -24.35
C THR A 238 1.33 -19.50 -23.42
N ASP A 239 2.32 -18.68 -23.78
CA ASP A 239 3.49 -18.40 -22.95
C ASP A 239 3.21 -17.27 -21.95
N LYS A 240 3.03 -17.62 -20.68
CA LYS A 240 2.82 -16.67 -19.58
C LYS A 240 3.98 -15.69 -19.42
N GLN A 241 5.21 -16.05 -19.78
CA GLN A 241 6.35 -15.14 -19.65
C GLN A 241 6.27 -14.00 -20.67
N ALA A 242 5.78 -14.29 -21.87
CA ALA A 242 5.53 -13.32 -22.93
C ALA A 242 4.26 -12.48 -22.72
N ALA A 243 3.41 -12.81 -21.74
CA ALA A 243 2.18 -12.08 -21.47
C ALA A 243 2.43 -10.60 -21.15
N TYR A 244 1.52 -9.75 -21.60
CA TYR A 244 1.54 -8.33 -21.32
C TYR A 244 1.38 -8.06 -19.82
N ARG A 245 2.12 -7.07 -19.31
CA ARG A 245 2.17 -6.71 -17.89
C ARG A 245 1.35 -5.45 -17.65
N PHE A 246 0.18 -5.61 -17.07
CA PHE A 246 -0.71 -4.52 -16.69
C PHE A 246 -0.30 -3.96 -15.34
N LEU A 247 -0.13 -2.66 -15.24
CA LEU A 247 0.28 -1.97 -14.01
C LEU A 247 -0.87 -1.14 -13.45
N THR A 248 -1.06 -1.19 -12.14
CA THR A 248 -1.96 -0.24 -11.44
C THR A 248 -1.42 1.18 -11.50
N GLY A 249 -2.32 2.15 -11.59
CA GLY A 249 -2.04 3.55 -11.93
C GLY A 249 -2.22 3.86 -13.42
N LYS A 250 -2.66 2.89 -14.24
CA LYS A 250 -2.77 3.02 -15.70
C LYS A 250 -4.10 2.52 -16.25
N GLN A 251 -4.43 3.01 -17.45
CA GLN A 251 -5.53 2.56 -18.28
C GLN A 251 -4.97 1.96 -19.58
N TYR A 252 -5.62 0.90 -20.06
CA TYR A 252 -5.23 0.14 -21.23
C TYR A 252 -6.42 -0.09 -22.16
N ALA A 253 -6.19 0.02 -23.46
CA ALA A 253 -7.16 -0.31 -24.50
C ALA A 253 -6.47 -1.12 -25.61
N ALA A 254 -7.23 -1.98 -26.30
CA ALA A 254 -6.76 -2.70 -27.46
C ALA A 254 -6.68 -1.77 -28.69
N GLY A 255 -5.51 -1.22 -28.97
CA GLY A 255 -5.30 -0.36 -30.14
C GLY A 255 -5.22 -1.16 -31.46
N GLU A 256 -5.09 -0.43 -32.57
CA GLU A 256 -5.02 -0.99 -33.92
C GLU A 256 -3.78 -1.87 -34.17
N THR A 257 -2.66 -1.59 -33.49
CA THR A 257 -1.39 -2.33 -33.69
C THR A 257 -0.69 -2.75 -32.41
N THR A 258 -1.00 -2.09 -31.29
CA THR A 258 -0.43 -2.34 -29.97
C THR A 258 -1.48 -2.01 -28.91
N ILE A 259 -1.20 -2.35 -27.65
CA ILE A 259 -2.01 -1.91 -26.52
C ILE A 259 -1.71 -0.43 -26.26
N ASP A 260 -2.76 0.40 -26.26
CA ASP A 260 -2.67 1.82 -25.90
C ASP A 260 -2.62 1.95 -24.38
N VAL A 261 -1.81 2.90 -23.88
CA VAL A 261 -1.53 3.05 -22.45
C VAL A 261 -1.61 4.51 -22.04
N GLU A 262 -2.41 4.79 -21.02
CA GLU A 262 -2.56 6.12 -20.42
C GLU A 262 -2.42 6.06 -18.89
N GLU A 263 -2.13 7.19 -18.27
CA GLU A 263 -2.16 7.32 -16.82
C GLU A 263 -3.61 7.27 -16.30
N ASN A 264 -3.81 6.68 -15.14
CA ASN A 264 -5.11 6.58 -14.49
C ASN A 264 -5.01 7.00 -13.01
N GLN A 265 -6.14 7.03 -12.31
CA GLN A 265 -6.16 7.34 -10.88
C GLN A 265 -5.24 6.39 -10.10
N LYS A 266 -4.54 6.94 -9.09
CA LYS A 266 -3.68 6.17 -8.19
C LYS A 266 -4.45 4.97 -7.62
N GLY A 267 -3.85 3.78 -7.68
CA GLY A 267 -4.46 2.55 -7.22
C GLY A 267 -5.53 1.97 -8.13
N GLN A 268 -5.68 2.45 -9.37
CA GLN A 268 -6.60 1.86 -10.34
C GLN A 268 -5.86 1.27 -11.53
N LEU A 269 -6.23 0.05 -11.91
CA LEU A 269 -5.92 -0.53 -13.22
C LEU A 269 -7.24 -0.59 -14.00
N LYS A 270 -7.27 0.01 -15.19
CA LYS A 270 -8.44 -0.07 -16.07
C LYS A 270 -8.05 -0.73 -17.39
N VAL A 271 -8.76 -1.78 -17.79
CA VAL A 271 -8.53 -2.51 -19.04
C VAL A 271 -9.83 -2.50 -19.82
N GLU A 272 -9.86 -1.73 -20.90
CA GLU A 272 -11.00 -1.57 -21.79
C GLU A 272 -10.91 -2.52 -22.97
N GLN A 273 -11.96 -2.56 -23.78
CA GLN A 273 -12.02 -3.35 -25.00
C GLN A 273 -11.88 -4.87 -24.84
N LEU A 274 -12.33 -5.39 -23.70
CA LEU A 274 -12.44 -6.83 -23.49
C LEU A 274 -13.69 -7.37 -24.22
N GLU A 275 -13.51 -8.48 -24.92
CA GLU A 275 -14.61 -9.24 -25.52
C GLU A 275 -15.53 -9.79 -24.40
N ALA A 276 -16.79 -10.12 -24.74
CA ALA A 276 -17.64 -10.88 -23.83
C ALA A 276 -17.00 -12.26 -23.56
N GLY A 277 -16.92 -12.66 -22.29
CA GLY A 277 -16.23 -13.89 -21.93
C GLY A 277 -15.88 -13.99 -20.45
N THR A 278 -15.29 -15.12 -20.08
CA THR A 278 -14.77 -15.37 -18.73
C THR A 278 -13.26 -15.32 -18.74
N TYR A 279 -12.71 -14.62 -17.74
CA TYR A 279 -11.32 -14.28 -17.62
C TYR A 279 -10.83 -14.54 -16.20
N GLN A 280 -9.52 -14.59 -16.06
CA GLN A 280 -8.83 -14.64 -14.80
C GLN A 280 -7.77 -13.54 -14.77
N LEU A 281 -7.85 -12.69 -13.76
CA LEU A 281 -6.85 -11.72 -13.39
C LEU A 281 -5.88 -12.37 -12.39
N GLU A 282 -4.59 -12.30 -12.67
CA GLU A 282 -3.55 -12.80 -11.78
C GLU A 282 -2.53 -11.69 -11.48
N GLU A 283 -2.34 -11.36 -10.21
CA GLU A 283 -1.30 -10.46 -9.74
C GLU A 283 0.05 -11.20 -9.72
N THR A 284 0.98 -10.81 -10.58
CA THR A 284 2.29 -11.47 -10.69
C THR A 284 3.35 -10.83 -9.81
N LYS A 285 3.14 -9.58 -9.38
CA LYS A 285 4.09 -8.85 -8.54
C LYS A 285 3.38 -7.75 -7.75
N ALA A 286 3.62 -7.72 -6.45
CA ALA A 286 3.18 -6.62 -5.59
C ALA A 286 4.04 -5.35 -5.82
N PRO A 287 3.50 -4.16 -5.51
CA PRO A 287 4.26 -2.91 -5.44
C PRO A 287 5.45 -2.97 -4.49
N SER A 288 6.34 -1.97 -4.57
CA SER A 288 7.36 -1.77 -3.53
C SER A 288 6.71 -1.53 -2.16
N GLN A 289 7.31 -2.05 -1.09
CA GLN A 289 6.77 -1.96 0.28
C GLN A 289 5.37 -2.58 0.40
N ALA A 290 5.12 -3.68 -0.31
CA ALA A 290 3.89 -4.45 -0.21
C ALA A 290 4.16 -5.93 -0.50
N ALA A 291 3.28 -6.82 -0.03
CA ALA A 291 3.38 -8.26 -0.30
C ALA A 291 2.09 -8.85 -0.88
N LEU A 292 2.23 -9.83 -1.78
CA LEU A 292 1.11 -10.59 -2.32
C LEU A 292 0.37 -11.32 -1.19
N ILE A 293 -0.96 -11.41 -1.28
CA ILE A 293 -1.79 -12.24 -0.38
C ILE A 293 -2.28 -13.42 -1.22
N GLU A 294 -2.05 -14.65 -0.78
CA GLU A 294 -2.31 -15.86 -1.59
C GLU A 294 -3.74 -15.88 -2.14
N GLN A 295 -4.73 -15.59 -1.30
CA GLN A 295 -6.16 -15.55 -1.65
C GLN A 295 -6.59 -14.34 -2.51
N GLU A 296 -5.73 -13.33 -2.65
CA GLU A 296 -5.98 -12.15 -3.49
C GLU A 296 -5.28 -12.24 -4.85
N THR A 297 -4.27 -13.11 -4.98
CA THR A 297 -3.42 -13.25 -6.18
C THR A 297 -4.21 -13.53 -7.44
N ILE A 298 -5.28 -14.34 -7.36
CA ILE A 298 -6.08 -14.76 -8.51
C ILE A 298 -7.54 -14.36 -8.29
N LYS A 299 -8.12 -13.62 -9.24
CA LYS A 299 -9.54 -13.27 -9.26
C LYS A 299 -10.15 -13.65 -10.61
N ASP A 300 -11.22 -14.43 -10.59
CA ASP A 300 -12.01 -14.72 -11.78
C ASP A 300 -13.04 -13.59 -12.01
N PHE A 301 -13.29 -13.25 -13.28
CA PHE A 301 -14.30 -12.26 -13.65
C PHE A 301 -14.89 -12.58 -15.04
N SER A 302 -16.10 -12.08 -15.32
CA SER A 302 -16.75 -12.28 -16.61
C SER A 302 -17.31 -10.97 -17.15
N ILE A 303 -17.04 -10.69 -18.43
CA ILE A 303 -17.66 -9.62 -19.19
C ILE A 303 -18.92 -10.18 -19.85
N ALA A 304 -20.08 -9.64 -19.49
CA ALA A 304 -21.35 -10.02 -20.10
C ALA A 304 -21.46 -9.48 -21.53
N ALA A 305 -22.30 -10.11 -22.36
CA ALA A 305 -22.67 -9.56 -23.65
C ALA A 305 -23.51 -8.28 -23.46
N GLY A 306 -23.11 -7.20 -24.12
CA GLY A 306 -23.78 -5.91 -24.02
C GLY A 306 -22.81 -4.76 -24.28
N ASN A 307 -23.37 -3.56 -24.40
CA ASN A 307 -22.59 -2.35 -24.62
C ASN A 307 -22.14 -1.78 -23.26
N ASP A 308 -20.92 -1.26 -23.20
CA ASP A 308 -20.33 -0.56 -22.04
C ASP A 308 -20.39 -1.33 -20.70
N VAL A 309 -20.14 -2.65 -20.71
CA VAL A 309 -20.16 -3.47 -19.49
C VAL A 309 -18.89 -3.24 -18.67
N THR A 310 -19.02 -2.72 -17.45
CA THR A 310 -17.89 -2.56 -16.50
C THR A 310 -17.97 -3.58 -15.36
N VAL A 311 -16.87 -4.27 -15.11
CA VAL A 311 -16.68 -5.16 -13.96
C VAL A 311 -15.65 -4.55 -13.03
N GLU A 312 -16.04 -4.36 -11.77
CA GLU A 312 -15.16 -3.81 -10.74
C GLU A 312 -14.63 -4.91 -9.81
N LEU A 313 -13.32 -4.94 -9.60
CA LEU A 313 -12.65 -5.79 -8.62
C LEU A 313 -11.91 -4.93 -7.60
N THR A 314 -11.80 -5.42 -6.37
CA THR A 314 -10.84 -4.91 -5.38
C THR A 314 -9.82 -6.00 -5.10
N VAL A 315 -8.53 -5.65 -5.17
CA VAL A 315 -7.42 -6.57 -4.93
C VAL A 315 -6.49 -5.96 -3.89
N LYS A 316 -6.15 -6.72 -2.86
CA LYS A 316 -5.33 -6.23 -1.75
C LYS A 316 -3.89 -6.78 -1.77
N ASN A 317 -2.93 -5.97 -1.36
CA ASN A 317 -1.64 -6.47 -0.88
C ASN A 317 -1.49 -6.15 0.60
N ASP A 318 -0.71 -6.97 1.27
CA ASP A 318 -0.26 -6.66 2.61
C ASP A 318 0.57 -5.38 2.60
N THR A 319 0.16 -4.42 3.41
CA THR A 319 0.96 -3.24 3.75
C THR A 319 1.01 -3.05 5.27
N THR A 320 1.93 -2.23 5.79
CA THR A 320 2.07 -1.95 7.22
C THR A 320 1.78 -0.49 7.50
N ASN A 321 1.10 -0.24 8.62
CA ASN A 321 0.86 1.06 9.20
C ASN A 321 1.20 1.00 10.68
N VAL A 322 2.16 1.81 11.12
CA VAL A 322 2.57 1.89 12.52
C VAL A 322 1.95 3.13 13.16
N THR A 323 1.51 2.99 14.42
CA THR A 323 1.04 4.09 15.25
C THR A 323 1.75 4.08 16.60
N LYS A 324 1.96 5.28 17.15
CA LYS A 324 2.60 5.49 18.45
C LYS A 324 1.76 6.45 19.28
N THR A 325 1.43 6.08 20.50
CA THR A 325 0.60 6.90 21.39
C THR A 325 1.04 6.78 22.85
N THR A 326 0.65 7.76 23.66
CA THR A 326 0.77 7.77 25.13
C THR A 326 -0.63 7.90 25.75
N PRO A 327 -1.43 6.82 25.76
CA PRO A 327 -2.88 6.91 26.00
C PRO A 327 -3.26 7.37 27.42
N GLN A 328 -2.35 7.24 28.39
CA GLN A 328 -2.57 7.67 29.77
C GLN A 328 -2.05 9.09 30.06
N LEU A 329 -1.34 9.70 29.12
CA LEU A 329 -0.80 11.04 29.27
C LEU A 329 -1.78 12.06 28.69
N ASP A 330 -2.22 13.01 29.52
CA ASP A 330 -2.95 14.19 29.07
C ASP A 330 -1.94 15.29 28.73
N GLY A 331 -1.96 15.78 27.49
CA GLY A 331 -0.96 16.73 26.98
C GLY A 331 0.41 16.11 26.72
N LYS A 332 1.47 16.86 27.02
CA LYS A 332 2.87 16.48 26.75
C LYS A 332 3.77 16.56 27.96
N ASP A 333 3.33 17.14 29.07
CA ASP A 333 4.19 17.47 30.19
C ASP A 333 4.32 16.33 31.19
N VAL A 334 5.55 16.03 31.56
CA VAL A 334 5.90 14.98 32.51
C VAL A 334 7.02 15.43 33.42
N GLY A 335 6.98 14.96 34.67
CA GLY A 335 8.08 15.13 35.61
C GLY A 335 9.27 14.23 35.26
N ILE A 336 10.49 14.64 35.61
CA ILE A 336 11.64 13.73 35.50
C ILE A 336 11.41 12.52 36.43
N GLY A 337 11.59 11.31 35.89
CA GLY A 337 11.30 10.05 36.56
C GLY A 337 9.82 9.69 36.70
N GLU A 338 8.89 10.49 36.13
CA GLU A 338 7.49 10.08 35.95
C GLU A 338 7.40 9.02 34.84
N ARG A 339 6.63 7.97 35.09
CA ARG A 339 6.44 6.88 34.14
C ARG A 339 5.43 7.26 33.08
N ILE A 340 5.78 6.97 31.83
CA ILE A 340 5.00 7.27 30.63
C ILE A 340 4.68 5.94 29.97
N GLN A 341 3.40 5.58 29.88
CA GLN A 341 2.97 4.40 29.14
C GLN A 341 2.91 4.73 27.65
N TYR A 342 3.65 3.98 26.84
CA TYR A 342 3.62 4.05 25.38
C TYR A 342 2.95 2.82 24.79
N HIS A 343 2.20 3.03 23.71
CA HIS A 343 1.68 1.99 22.83
C HIS A 343 2.32 2.13 21.45
N LEU A 344 3.04 1.09 21.01
CA LEU A 344 3.47 0.90 19.62
C LEU A 344 2.53 -0.13 18.99
N THR A 345 1.78 0.26 17.97
CA THR A 345 0.78 -0.61 17.33
C THR A 345 1.00 -0.68 15.83
N VAL A 346 0.92 -1.87 15.24
CA VAL A 346 0.98 -2.10 13.80
C VAL A 346 -0.10 -3.07 13.37
N ASN A 347 -0.64 -2.95 12.15
CA ASN A 347 -1.54 -3.97 11.62
C ASN A 347 -0.78 -5.27 11.29
N ILE A 348 -1.42 -6.40 11.56
CA ILE A 348 -0.93 -7.72 11.19
C ILE A 348 -1.34 -7.98 9.72
N PRO A 349 -0.40 -8.33 8.82
CA PRO A 349 -0.71 -8.67 7.43
C PRO A 349 -1.83 -9.70 7.30
N LEU A 350 -2.70 -9.55 6.30
CA LEU A 350 -3.74 -10.54 6.00
C LEU A 350 -3.13 -11.86 5.53
N GLY A 351 -2.03 -11.79 4.78
CA GLY A 351 -1.28 -12.96 4.34
C GLY A 351 -0.21 -13.44 5.33
N ILE A 352 -0.30 -13.08 6.63
CA ILE A 352 0.74 -13.40 7.62
C ILE A 352 1.01 -14.91 7.74
N GLN A 353 0.00 -15.74 7.45
CA GLN A 353 0.06 -17.20 7.52
C GLN A 353 0.33 -17.87 6.16
N ASP A 354 0.46 -17.09 5.09
CA ASP A 354 0.70 -17.61 3.74
C ASP A 354 2.03 -18.36 3.68
N LYS A 355 2.15 -19.28 2.72
CA LYS A 355 3.35 -20.09 2.50
C LYS A 355 3.90 -19.91 1.11
N VAL A 356 5.22 -20.06 0.99
CA VAL A 356 5.93 -20.21 -0.29
C VAL A 356 6.46 -21.64 -0.35
N GLY A 357 5.73 -22.52 -1.02
CA GLY A 357 5.98 -23.96 -0.94
C GLY A 357 5.71 -24.49 0.47
N ALA A 358 6.72 -25.06 1.11
CA ALA A 358 6.61 -25.57 2.49
C ALA A 358 6.91 -24.52 3.56
N GLU A 359 7.54 -23.41 3.19
CA GLU A 359 8.06 -22.38 4.09
C GLU A 359 7.02 -21.29 4.37
N ASN A 360 7.03 -20.71 5.58
CA ASN A 360 6.23 -19.52 5.87
C ASN A 360 6.73 -18.34 5.02
N LYS A 361 5.79 -17.56 4.47
CA LYS A 361 6.07 -16.37 3.66
C LYS A 361 6.74 -15.28 4.51
N TYR A 362 6.18 -15.00 5.69
CA TYR A 362 6.77 -14.12 6.69
C TYR A 362 7.61 -14.92 7.67
N LYS A 363 8.90 -14.59 7.75
CA LYS A 363 9.89 -15.20 8.64
C LYS A 363 10.36 -14.20 9.70
N HIS A 364 10.28 -12.92 9.39
CA HIS A 364 10.69 -11.80 10.22
C HIS A 364 9.51 -10.85 10.44
N PHE A 365 9.28 -10.52 11.70
CA PHE A 365 8.38 -9.45 12.12
C PHE A 365 9.00 -8.81 13.36
N GLN A 366 9.45 -7.56 13.22
CA GLN A 366 10.14 -6.83 14.27
C GLN A 366 9.52 -5.46 14.46
N LEU A 367 9.20 -5.11 15.70
CA LEU A 367 8.87 -3.74 16.09
C LEU A 367 10.16 -3.04 16.53
N ILE A 368 10.32 -1.80 16.12
CA ILE A 368 11.53 -1.01 16.36
C ILE A 368 11.11 0.27 17.07
N ASP A 369 11.86 0.61 18.11
CA ASP A 369 11.69 1.83 18.87
C ASP A 369 13.01 2.61 18.89
N ALA A 370 12.95 3.91 18.64
CA ALA A 370 14.08 4.82 18.72
C ALA A 370 13.66 6.07 19.49
N HIS A 371 14.43 6.47 20.49
CA HIS A 371 14.06 7.54 21.40
C HIS A 371 15.23 8.48 21.70
N ASP A 372 14.93 9.71 22.11
CA ASP A 372 15.99 10.64 22.52
C ASP A 372 16.77 10.13 23.76
N PRO A 373 18.05 10.54 23.95
CA PRO A 373 18.90 10.09 25.06
C PRO A 373 18.33 10.35 26.46
N ALA A 374 17.50 11.38 26.59
CA ALA A 374 16.87 11.75 27.85
C ALA A 374 15.65 10.89 28.21
N LEU A 375 15.23 9.98 27.33
CA LEU A 375 14.23 8.95 27.63
C LEU A 375 14.92 7.64 27.97
N THR A 376 14.44 6.95 28.99
CA THR A 376 14.93 5.63 29.38
C THR A 376 13.79 4.62 29.37
N PHE A 377 13.99 3.51 28.66
CA PHE A 377 13.05 2.39 28.61
C PHE A 377 13.10 1.55 29.90
N GLU A 378 11.94 1.28 30.51
CA GLU A 378 11.83 0.32 31.61
C GLU A 378 11.76 -1.11 31.06
N ASN A 379 12.93 -1.74 30.85
CA ASN A 379 13.03 -3.10 30.35
C ASN A 379 12.73 -4.16 31.44
N THR A 380 11.47 -4.19 31.90
CA THR A 380 10.94 -5.22 32.83
C THR A 380 9.75 -5.93 32.20
N ALA A 381 9.73 -7.27 32.26
CA ALA A 381 8.61 -8.08 31.75
C ALA A 381 7.52 -8.34 32.80
N GLU A 382 7.80 -8.02 34.07
CA GLU A 382 6.93 -8.33 35.21
C GLU A 382 6.57 -7.07 36.00
N GLY A 383 5.52 -7.17 36.83
CA GLY A 383 5.01 -6.08 37.65
C GLY A 383 4.02 -5.17 36.92
N GLU A 384 3.58 -4.12 37.60
CA GLU A 384 2.59 -3.15 37.08
C GLU A 384 3.10 -2.37 35.87
N THR A 385 4.43 -2.25 35.72
CA THR A 385 5.09 -1.58 34.60
C THR A 385 5.74 -2.55 33.62
N GLY A 386 5.41 -3.85 33.75
CA GLY A 386 5.86 -4.89 32.85
C GLY A 386 5.42 -4.63 31.41
N TYR A 387 6.36 -4.65 30.47
CA TYR A 387 6.00 -4.57 29.05
C TYR A 387 5.20 -5.81 28.63
N ALA A 388 4.35 -5.65 27.62
CA ALA A 388 3.53 -6.74 27.11
C ALA A 388 3.20 -6.54 25.63
N LEU A 389 3.21 -7.64 24.88
CA LEU A 389 2.80 -7.68 23.49
C LEU A 389 1.41 -8.32 23.36
N TYR A 390 0.56 -7.77 22.50
CA TYR A 390 -0.81 -8.23 22.27
C TYR A 390 -1.07 -8.43 20.78
N ASP A 391 -1.75 -9.53 20.44
CA ASP A 391 -2.44 -9.72 19.17
C ASP A 391 -3.93 -9.42 19.41
N GLY A 392 -4.38 -8.25 18.93
CA GLY A 392 -5.64 -7.65 19.34
C GLY A 392 -5.66 -7.44 20.86
N GLU A 393 -6.59 -8.11 21.54
CA GLU A 393 -6.70 -8.10 23.01
C GLU A 393 -5.99 -9.28 23.68
N LYS A 394 -5.48 -10.25 22.90
CA LYS A 394 -4.83 -11.44 23.44
C LYS A 394 -3.36 -11.15 23.75
N LYS A 395 -3.00 -11.18 25.03
CA LYS A 395 -1.59 -11.11 25.45
C LYS A 395 -0.81 -12.30 24.87
N ILE A 396 0.30 -12.03 24.22
CA ILE A 396 1.26 -13.02 23.73
C ILE A 396 2.20 -13.39 24.88
N ASP A 397 2.47 -14.68 25.04
CA ASP A 397 3.44 -15.16 26.03
C ASP A 397 4.85 -14.65 25.72
N SER A 398 5.58 -14.19 26.73
CA SER A 398 6.93 -13.66 26.60
C SER A 398 7.94 -14.65 26.02
N THR A 399 7.65 -15.96 26.00
CA THR A 399 8.53 -16.93 25.32
C THR A 399 8.45 -16.85 23.79
N ASN A 400 7.47 -16.14 23.23
CA ASN A 400 7.21 -16.07 21.78
C ASN A 400 7.78 -14.82 21.10
N TYR A 401 8.44 -13.94 21.84
CA TYR A 401 9.12 -12.77 21.31
C TYR A 401 10.33 -12.41 22.17
N GLN A 402 11.25 -11.64 21.63
CA GLN A 402 12.44 -11.17 22.33
C GLN A 402 12.51 -9.64 22.31
N VAL A 403 12.71 -9.04 23.48
CA VAL A 403 13.02 -7.61 23.60
C VAL A 403 14.53 -7.44 23.76
N ALA A 404 15.12 -6.60 22.92
CA ALA A 404 16.55 -6.31 22.95
C ALA A 404 16.78 -4.79 22.93
N GLU A 405 17.46 -4.27 23.94
CA GLU A 405 17.86 -2.86 23.99
C GLU A 405 18.97 -2.56 23.00
N LYS A 406 18.94 -1.34 22.48
CA LYS A 406 19.96 -0.71 21.64
C LYS A 406 20.35 0.62 22.26
N GLU A 407 21.43 1.22 21.78
CA GLU A 407 21.72 2.60 22.12
C GLU A 407 20.55 3.49 21.64
N HIS A 408 19.90 4.19 22.57
CA HIS A 408 18.78 5.09 22.29
C HIS A 408 17.57 4.41 21.60
N GLY A 409 17.28 3.16 21.95
CA GLY A 409 16.13 2.44 21.39
C GLY A 409 16.05 0.99 21.85
N PHE A 410 15.10 0.25 21.27
CA PHE A 410 15.00 -1.20 21.46
C PHE A 410 14.28 -1.85 20.27
N THR A 411 14.31 -3.18 20.22
CA THR A 411 13.56 -3.97 19.26
C THR A 411 12.75 -5.06 19.94
N VAL A 412 11.56 -5.34 19.42
CA VAL A 412 10.72 -6.47 19.78
C VAL A 412 10.65 -7.40 18.58
N THR A 413 11.39 -8.51 18.63
CA THR A 413 11.43 -9.50 17.55
C THR A 413 10.46 -10.63 17.86
N ILE A 414 9.50 -10.89 16.97
CA ILE A 414 8.61 -12.03 17.10
C ILE A 414 9.37 -13.29 16.69
N ASN A 415 9.27 -14.36 17.47
CA ASN A 415 9.92 -15.61 17.14
C ASN A 415 9.37 -16.15 15.80
N PRO A 416 10.23 -16.57 14.84
CA PRO A 416 9.77 -17.02 13.52
C PRO A 416 8.69 -18.12 13.55
N GLU A 417 8.76 -19.03 14.52
CA GLU A 417 7.76 -20.11 14.71
C GLU A 417 6.40 -19.61 15.23
N PHE A 418 6.35 -18.41 15.80
CA PHE A 418 5.14 -17.78 16.31
C PHE A 418 4.52 -16.79 15.32
N VAL A 419 5.29 -16.23 14.38
CA VAL A 419 4.78 -15.35 13.31
C VAL A 419 3.52 -15.91 12.61
N PRO A 420 3.47 -17.19 12.15
CA PRO A 420 2.28 -17.72 11.50
C PRO A 420 1.10 -18.00 12.46
N GLN A 421 1.27 -17.83 13.77
CA GLN A 421 0.21 -17.98 14.78
C GLN A 421 -0.50 -16.65 15.08
N LEU A 422 0.02 -15.53 14.55
CA LEU A 422 -0.63 -14.23 14.62
C LEU A 422 -1.95 -14.25 13.84
N THR A 423 -2.93 -13.50 14.33
CA THR A 423 -4.26 -13.41 13.73
C THR A 423 -4.24 -12.44 12.54
N PRO A 424 -4.54 -12.90 11.32
CA PRO A 424 -4.54 -12.05 10.13
C PRO A 424 -5.46 -10.84 10.27
N GLY A 425 -4.97 -9.64 9.93
CA GLY A 425 -5.76 -8.40 9.93
C GLY A 425 -6.03 -7.78 11.31
N ASN A 426 -5.60 -8.41 12.41
CA ASN A 426 -5.64 -7.80 13.74
C ASN A 426 -4.56 -6.70 13.89
N GLN A 427 -4.47 -6.09 15.06
CA GLN A 427 -3.37 -5.20 15.44
C GLN A 427 -2.41 -5.91 16.39
N LEU A 428 -1.11 -5.80 16.11
CA LEU A 428 -0.04 -6.17 17.02
C LEU A 428 0.36 -4.95 17.83
N ARG A 429 0.18 -5.00 19.16
CA ARG A 429 0.39 -3.86 20.05
C ARG A 429 1.39 -4.18 21.15
N PHE A 430 2.48 -3.42 21.21
CA PHE A 430 3.44 -3.45 22.31
C PHE A 430 3.16 -2.31 23.28
N VAL A 431 2.91 -2.68 24.53
CA VAL A 431 2.69 -1.76 25.67
C VAL A 431 3.95 -1.77 26.51
N TYR A 432 4.50 -0.60 26.79
CA TYR A 432 5.75 -0.46 27.54
C TYR A 432 5.82 0.90 28.24
N TYR A 433 6.80 1.05 29.13
CA TYR A 433 6.97 2.25 29.94
C TYR A 433 8.34 2.86 29.72
N MET A 434 8.38 4.19 29.71
CA MET A 434 9.62 4.96 29.75
C MET A 434 9.51 6.09 30.76
N TYR A 435 10.62 6.73 31.08
CA TYR A 435 10.65 7.96 31.88
C TYR A 435 11.72 8.92 31.38
N LEU A 436 11.57 10.21 31.67
CA LEU A 436 12.64 11.19 31.46
C LEU A 436 13.73 11.03 32.52
N ASN A 437 14.98 10.91 32.11
CA ASN A 437 16.15 10.73 32.98
C ASN A 437 16.88 12.06 33.29
N GLU A 438 18.02 11.99 33.95
CA GLU A 438 18.78 13.15 34.43
C GLU A 438 19.35 14.06 33.32
N GLN A 439 19.33 13.59 32.07
CA GLN A 439 19.76 14.37 30.90
C GLN A 439 18.65 15.30 30.39
N ALA A 440 17.41 15.14 30.86
CA ALA A 440 16.30 15.97 30.45
C ALA A 440 16.49 17.43 30.91
N MET A 441 16.43 18.35 29.94
CA MET A 441 16.45 19.79 30.14
C MET A 441 15.13 20.41 29.64
N PRO A 442 14.49 21.33 30.39
CA PRO A 442 13.19 21.93 30.07
C PRO A 442 13.23 22.98 28.95
N ILE A 443 14.20 22.84 28.04
CA ILE A 443 14.35 23.61 26.80
C ILE A 443 14.21 22.70 25.57
N ASN A 444 14.06 21.39 25.78
CA ASN A 444 13.99 20.37 24.74
C ASN A 444 12.64 19.65 24.80
N GLY A 445 12.08 19.35 23.62
CA GLY A 445 11.14 18.24 23.44
C GLY A 445 11.90 16.93 23.26
N PHE A 446 11.34 15.85 23.81
CA PHE A 446 11.94 14.52 23.79
C PHE A 446 11.05 13.57 23.00
N LYS A 447 11.57 13.09 21.88
CA LYS A 447 10.85 12.28 20.92
C LYS A 447 11.07 10.80 21.14
N ASN A 448 10.02 10.05 20.86
CA ASN A 448 10.02 8.60 20.84
C ASN A 448 9.31 8.12 19.57
N GLU A 449 10.06 7.50 18.66
CA GLU A 449 9.67 7.09 17.33
C GLU A 449 9.47 5.57 17.26
N ALA A 450 8.51 5.11 16.47
CA ALA A 450 8.27 3.69 16.24
C ALA A 450 8.35 3.34 14.77
N ASN A 451 8.82 2.13 14.48
CA ASN A 451 8.85 1.55 13.15
C ASN A 451 8.54 0.05 13.24
N VAL A 452 8.31 -0.57 12.08
CA VAL A 452 8.19 -2.01 11.90
C VAL A 452 9.09 -2.44 10.76
N GLU A 453 9.65 -3.64 10.88
CA GLU A 453 10.38 -4.31 9.80
C GLU A 453 9.85 -5.74 9.64
N THR A 454 9.59 -6.13 8.39
CA THR A 454 9.23 -7.48 7.97
C THR A 454 10.07 -7.90 6.77
N ASP A 455 9.92 -9.14 6.28
CA ASP A 455 10.62 -9.60 5.07
C ASP A 455 10.36 -8.75 3.81
N PHE A 456 9.24 -8.01 3.77
CA PHE A 456 8.79 -7.29 2.58
C PHE A 456 8.71 -5.78 2.78
N MET A 457 8.77 -5.31 4.03
CA MET A 457 8.30 -3.98 4.40
C MET A 457 9.06 -3.36 5.55
N THR A 458 9.24 -2.05 5.46
CA THR A 458 9.59 -1.16 6.57
C THR A 458 8.73 0.10 6.49
N ASP A 459 8.24 0.59 7.64
CA ASP A 459 7.50 1.85 7.64
C ASP A 459 8.42 3.01 7.22
N GLN A 460 8.01 3.71 6.17
CA GLN A 460 8.74 4.81 5.58
C GLN A 460 8.47 6.15 6.28
N THR A 461 7.39 6.22 7.06
CA THR A 461 6.95 7.43 7.76
C THR A 461 6.70 7.11 9.23
N PRO A 462 7.75 6.73 9.97
CA PRO A 462 7.60 6.24 11.33
C PRO A 462 6.93 7.28 12.24
N PRO A 463 5.86 6.93 12.98
CA PRO A 463 5.20 7.85 13.90
C PRO A 463 6.08 8.18 15.10
N SER A 464 5.98 9.41 15.59
CA SER A 464 6.71 9.87 16.78
C SER A 464 5.79 10.59 17.76
N VAL A 465 6.00 10.34 19.05
CA VAL A 465 5.37 11.08 20.16
C VAL A 465 6.44 11.89 20.87
N GLU A 466 6.11 13.12 21.25
CA GLU A 466 7.01 14.04 21.93
C GLU A 466 6.46 14.39 23.32
N VAL A 467 7.33 14.34 24.32
CA VAL A 467 7.04 14.77 25.70
C VAL A 467 7.98 15.90 26.11
N LEU A 468 7.55 16.67 27.11
CA LEU A 468 8.21 17.87 27.62
C LEU A 468 8.37 17.77 29.13
N THR A 469 9.38 18.44 29.67
CA THR A 469 9.46 18.71 31.11
C THR A 469 9.64 20.21 31.34
N GLY A 470 9.23 20.69 32.50
CA GLY A 470 9.20 22.10 32.84
C GLY A 470 10.29 22.53 33.81
N GLY A 471 10.47 23.84 33.91
CA GLY A 471 11.36 24.43 34.89
C GLY A 471 11.17 25.93 35.03
N LYS A 472 11.81 26.53 36.03
CA LYS A 472 11.81 27.97 36.28
C LYS A 472 13.17 28.43 36.78
N ARG A 473 13.52 29.66 36.42
CA ARG A 473 14.79 30.31 36.79
C ARG A 473 14.52 31.51 37.69
N PHE A 474 15.32 31.66 38.74
CA PHE A 474 15.22 32.76 39.69
C PHE A 474 16.57 33.44 39.87
N LEU A 475 16.53 34.74 40.18
CA LEU A 475 17.70 35.55 40.51
C LEU A 475 17.48 36.25 41.85
N LYS A 476 18.21 35.82 42.87
CA LYS A 476 18.21 36.44 44.19
C LYS A 476 18.98 37.75 44.16
N VAL A 477 18.33 38.85 44.52
CA VAL A 477 18.93 40.20 44.48
C VAL A 477 18.73 41.02 45.75
N ASP A 478 19.55 42.05 45.93
CA ASP A 478 19.30 43.14 46.88
C ASP A 478 18.16 44.05 46.34
N GLY A 479 17.07 44.14 47.10
CA GLY A 479 15.90 44.92 46.73
C GLY A 479 16.02 46.43 46.99
N ALA A 480 17.13 46.90 47.60
CA ALA A 480 17.34 48.31 47.93
C ALA A 480 18.12 49.09 46.86
N VAL A 481 18.71 48.41 45.88
CA VAL A 481 19.55 49.02 44.83
C VAL A 481 18.89 48.93 43.46
N THR A 482 19.13 49.92 42.62
CA THR A 482 18.60 49.97 41.24
C THR A 482 19.42 49.11 40.28
N ALA A 483 20.71 48.93 40.55
CA ALA A 483 21.57 47.99 39.84
C ALA A 483 21.31 46.56 40.35
N THR A 484 21.35 45.57 39.46
CA THR A 484 21.22 44.16 39.85
C THR A 484 22.44 43.74 40.69
N GLU A 485 22.25 43.55 41.99
CA GLU A 485 23.25 43.01 42.93
C GLU A 485 22.80 41.63 43.40
N ALA A 486 23.44 40.58 42.87
CA ALA A 486 23.11 39.19 43.20
C ALA A 486 23.50 38.83 44.65
N LEU A 487 22.71 37.97 45.29
CA LEU A 487 22.95 37.55 46.67
C LEU A 487 23.19 36.04 46.76
N ALA A 488 24.28 35.67 47.43
CA ALA A 488 24.62 34.29 47.75
C ALA A 488 24.03 33.83 49.10
N ASP A 489 24.06 32.52 49.33
CA ASP A 489 23.70 31.84 50.59
C ASP A 489 22.21 31.94 51.01
N ALA A 490 21.32 32.43 50.15
CA ALA A 490 19.88 32.23 50.33
C ALA A 490 19.54 30.76 50.09
N VAL A 491 18.66 30.19 50.92
CA VAL A 491 18.20 28.81 50.76
C VAL A 491 16.69 28.80 50.54
N PHE A 492 16.28 28.09 49.50
CA PHE A 492 14.88 27.95 49.10
C PHE A 492 14.44 26.49 49.10
N VAL A 493 13.13 26.29 49.28
CA VAL A 493 12.39 25.07 48.98
C VAL A 493 11.20 25.42 48.07
N VAL A 494 10.68 24.44 47.34
CA VAL A 494 9.52 24.60 46.45
C VAL A 494 8.33 23.83 47.01
N ARG A 495 7.15 24.43 46.98
CA ARG A 495 5.88 23.81 47.39
C ARG A 495 4.95 23.62 46.20
N ASP A 496 4.10 22.60 46.26
CA ASP A 496 3.04 22.36 45.27
C ASP A 496 1.84 23.31 45.43
N GLN A 497 1.63 23.86 46.63
CA GLN A 497 0.46 24.70 46.95
C GLN A 497 0.79 25.81 47.95
N ASP A 498 -0.03 26.88 47.94
CA ASP A 498 0.06 27.98 48.91
C ASP A 498 -0.80 27.73 50.14
N ARG A 499 -0.41 26.74 50.93
CA ARG A 499 -1.03 26.41 52.22
C ARG A 499 0.01 25.75 53.12
N ASP A 500 -0.23 25.76 54.42
CA ASP A 500 0.77 25.31 55.40
C ASP A 500 1.02 23.80 55.35
N ASP A 501 0.04 23.01 54.92
CA ASP A 501 0.08 21.55 54.72
C ASP A 501 0.47 21.12 53.29
N ALA A 502 0.98 22.05 52.47
CA ALA A 502 1.48 21.73 51.13
C ALA A 502 2.67 20.78 51.16
N ASN A 503 2.85 20.01 50.08
CA ASN A 503 4.03 19.16 49.93
C ASN A 503 5.20 19.97 49.38
N TYR A 504 6.40 19.47 49.63
CA TYR A 504 7.65 20.05 49.22
C TYR A 504 8.34 19.22 48.15
N LEU A 505 8.95 19.90 47.19
CA LEU A 505 9.67 19.28 46.10
C LEU A 505 10.89 18.51 46.60
N LYS A 506 10.97 17.24 46.23
CA LYS A 506 12.15 16.39 46.37
C LYS A 506 12.66 16.02 44.99
N ILE A 507 13.93 16.31 44.75
CA ILE A 507 14.68 15.89 43.57
C ILE A 507 15.76 14.92 44.06
N GLU A 508 15.68 13.68 43.60
CA GLU A 508 16.67 12.65 43.93
C GLU A 508 18.04 12.98 43.30
N GLU A 509 19.09 12.82 44.08
CA GLU A 509 20.45 13.07 43.61
C GLU A 509 20.86 11.98 42.59
N GLY A 510 21.52 12.38 41.51
CA GLY A 510 21.88 11.49 40.41
C GLY A 510 20.78 11.36 39.36
N THR A 511 19.65 10.74 39.69
CA THR A 511 18.55 10.48 38.73
C THR A 511 17.72 11.72 38.39
N LYS A 512 17.78 12.75 39.24
CA LYS A 512 16.94 13.95 39.18
C LYS A 512 15.43 13.65 39.22
N GLN A 513 15.03 12.46 39.67
CA GLN A 513 13.62 12.10 39.78
C GLN A 513 12.91 13.07 40.73
N VAL A 514 11.77 13.58 40.27
CA VAL A 514 10.91 14.48 41.02
C VAL A 514 9.88 13.69 41.82
N SER A 515 9.74 14.04 43.09
CA SER A 515 8.70 13.56 43.99
C SER A 515 8.30 14.67 44.99
N TRP A 516 7.30 14.39 45.82
CA TRP A 516 6.76 15.35 46.80
C TRP A 516 6.78 14.75 48.20
N VAL A 517 7.34 15.48 49.17
CA VAL A 517 7.48 15.07 50.57
C VAL A 517 6.72 16.02 51.50
N GLN A 518 6.35 15.56 52.70
CA GLN A 518 5.49 16.36 53.60
C GLN A 518 6.25 17.39 54.45
N THR A 519 7.59 17.32 54.50
CA THR A 519 8.39 18.19 55.38
C THR A 519 9.49 18.93 54.61
N ALA A 520 9.73 20.18 55.01
CA ALA A 520 10.78 21.02 54.43
C ALA A 520 12.21 20.48 54.68
N ASP A 521 12.39 19.64 55.70
CA ASP A 521 13.69 19.07 56.03
C ASP A 521 14.11 17.96 55.06
N GLU A 522 13.14 17.22 54.53
CA GLU A 522 13.35 16.15 53.53
C GLU A 522 13.45 16.70 52.10
N ALA A 523 12.92 17.91 51.87
CA ALA A 523 12.87 18.60 50.59
C ALA A 523 14.25 18.93 50.01
N THR A 524 14.30 19.13 48.70
CA THR A 524 15.51 19.64 48.03
C THR A 524 15.70 21.12 48.37
N LYS A 525 16.90 21.44 48.87
CA LYS A 525 17.30 22.79 49.28
C LYS A 525 18.11 23.45 48.17
N PHE A 526 17.56 24.50 47.57
CA PHE A 526 18.23 25.27 46.52
C PHE A 526 18.99 26.43 47.16
N THR A 527 20.32 26.40 47.11
CA THR A 527 21.17 27.44 47.70
C THR A 527 21.77 28.32 46.61
N THR A 528 21.57 29.64 46.69
CA THR A 528 22.11 30.59 45.70
C THR A 528 23.63 30.72 45.80
N GLY A 529 24.33 30.64 44.66
CA GLY A 529 25.74 30.96 44.54
C GLY A 529 26.03 32.47 44.44
N THR A 530 27.25 32.83 44.06
CA THR A 530 27.65 34.24 43.89
C THR A 530 26.96 34.97 42.74
N ASP A 531 26.42 34.22 41.78
CA ASP A 531 25.59 34.72 40.69
C ASP A 531 24.13 34.95 41.11
N GLY A 532 23.74 34.48 42.31
CA GLY A 532 22.39 34.58 42.85
C GLY A 532 21.35 33.72 42.12
N LEU A 533 21.77 32.82 41.22
CA LEU A 533 20.84 32.04 40.39
C LEU A 533 20.35 30.79 41.10
N VAL A 534 19.09 30.44 40.82
CA VAL A 534 18.49 29.15 41.17
C VAL A 534 17.69 28.66 39.96
N ASP A 535 18.02 27.46 39.50
CA ASP A 535 17.31 26.75 38.45
C ASP A 535 16.55 25.57 39.07
N ILE A 536 15.25 25.52 38.83
CA ILE A 536 14.37 24.40 39.23
C ILE A 536 13.91 23.74 37.94
N ILE A 537 14.23 22.46 37.76
CA ILE A 537 13.98 21.71 36.52
C ILE A 537 13.29 20.38 36.82
N GLY A 538 12.62 19.84 35.80
CA GLY A 538 12.02 18.50 35.85
C GLY A 538 10.58 18.46 36.36
N LEU A 539 9.92 19.62 36.47
CA LEU A 539 8.54 19.73 36.98
C LEU A 539 7.52 19.55 35.85
N LYS A 540 6.34 19.02 36.19
CA LYS A 540 5.14 19.14 35.36
C LYS A 540 4.71 20.60 35.22
N PHE A 541 3.92 20.91 34.21
CA PHE A 541 3.35 22.24 34.05
C PHE A 541 2.35 22.52 35.17
N GLY A 542 2.31 23.75 35.66
CA GLY A 542 1.47 24.13 36.78
C GLY A 542 1.99 25.31 37.59
N THR A 543 1.29 25.61 38.68
CA THR A 543 1.65 26.69 39.60
C THR A 543 2.27 26.12 40.87
N TYR A 544 3.40 26.69 41.26
CA TYR A 544 4.19 26.28 42.42
C TYR A 544 4.58 27.51 43.24
N TYR A 545 5.17 27.27 44.42
CA TYR A 545 5.50 28.34 45.35
C TYR A 545 6.92 28.20 45.88
N LEU A 546 7.73 29.23 45.67
CA LEU A 546 9.09 29.32 46.18
C LEU A 546 9.06 29.90 47.60
N GLU A 547 9.65 29.18 48.56
CA GLU A 547 9.73 29.57 49.97
C GLU A 547 11.20 29.77 50.39
N GLU A 548 11.55 30.96 50.88
CA GLU A 548 12.88 31.22 51.45
C GLU A 548 12.92 30.67 52.87
N VAL A 549 13.78 29.68 53.13
CA VAL A 549 13.95 29.07 54.46
C VAL A 549 15.18 29.61 55.19
N LYS A 550 16.09 30.28 54.46
CA LYS A 550 17.23 30.99 55.04
C LYS A 550 17.60 32.18 54.17
N ALA A 551 17.55 33.38 54.75
CA ALA A 551 18.02 34.59 54.08
C ALA A 551 19.55 34.69 54.05
N PRO A 552 20.12 35.40 53.05
CA PRO A 552 21.53 35.80 53.06
C PRO A 552 21.91 36.56 54.34
N LYS A 553 23.19 36.50 54.69
CA LYS A 553 23.70 37.22 55.88
C LYS A 553 23.39 38.71 55.79
N ASN A 554 22.89 39.28 56.89
CA ASN A 554 22.44 40.68 57.02
C ASN A 554 21.16 41.04 56.24
N TYR A 555 20.42 40.08 55.69
CA TYR A 555 19.11 40.32 55.07
C TYR A 555 17.95 39.77 55.93
N VAL A 556 16.76 40.33 55.73
CA VAL A 556 15.52 39.87 56.35
C VAL A 556 14.96 38.67 55.58
N LEU A 557 14.49 37.65 56.30
CA LEU A 557 13.82 36.48 55.74
C LEU A 557 12.47 36.88 55.13
N LEU A 558 12.19 36.41 53.92
CA LEU A 558 10.88 36.58 53.30
C LEU A 558 9.81 35.80 54.09
N THR A 559 8.70 36.47 54.42
CA THR A 559 7.55 35.86 55.11
C THR A 559 6.48 35.36 54.15
N ASN A 560 6.49 35.85 52.91
CA ASN A 560 5.53 35.49 51.88
C ASN A 560 6.19 34.53 50.90
N ARG A 561 5.45 33.51 50.49
CA ARG A 561 5.82 32.61 49.40
C ARG A 561 5.68 33.34 48.06
N ILE A 562 6.48 32.95 47.08
CA ILE A 562 6.46 33.54 45.73
C ILE A 562 5.81 32.52 44.79
N ALA A 563 4.61 32.82 44.32
CA ALA A 563 3.94 32.02 43.30
C ALA A 563 4.69 32.12 41.97
N PHE A 564 4.91 30.99 41.32
CA PHE A 564 5.47 30.95 39.97
C PHE A 564 4.79 29.88 39.13
N GLU A 565 4.68 30.16 37.83
CA GLU A 565 4.11 29.25 36.85
C GLU A 565 5.21 28.54 36.06
N VAL A 566 5.04 27.24 35.89
CA VAL A 566 5.83 26.38 35.01
C VAL A 566 4.96 26.03 33.81
N HIS A 567 5.46 26.34 32.62
CA HIS A 567 4.85 26.03 31.34
C HIS A 567 5.98 25.76 30.32
N GLU A 568 5.64 25.42 29.08
CA GLU A 568 6.60 24.95 28.06
C GLU A 568 7.86 25.82 27.90
N THR A 569 7.74 27.13 28.02
CA THR A 569 8.85 28.09 27.84
C THR A 569 9.23 28.86 29.12
N SER A 570 8.73 28.46 30.29
CA SER A 570 8.99 29.17 31.55
C SER A 570 10.46 29.14 31.97
N TYR A 571 11.21 28.14 31.49
CA TYR A 571 12.66 28.05 31.67
C TYR A 571 13.44 28.68 30.51
N GLY A 572 12.84 28.73 29.32
CA GLY A 572 13.45 29.21 28.07
C GLY A 572 13.21 28.26 26.89
N THR A 573 13.98 28.47 25.83
CA THR A 573 14.03 27.60 24.64
C THR A 573 15.46 27.13 24.40
N LYS A 574 15.69 26.30 23.37
CA LYS A 574 17.04 25.88 22.96
C LYS A 574 17.95 27.06 22.61
N GLU A 575 17.37 28.12 22.07
CA GLU A 575 18.07 29.30 21.58
C GLU A 575 18.35 30.32 22.69
N GLN A 576 17.40 30.47 23.62
CA GLN A 576 17.49 31.48 24.66
C GLN A 576 16.84 31.02 25.96
N LEU A 577 17.63 31.04 27.05
CA LEU A 577 17.09 30.82 28.38
C LEU A 577 16.15 31.96 28.78
N GLY A 578 15.09 31.62 29.51
CA GLY A 578 14.18 32.59 30.09
C GLY A 578 14.91 33.52 31.06
N GLU A 579 14.49 34.78 31.07
CA GLU A 579 14.97 35.77 32.03
C GLU A 579 14.62 35.31 33.45
N PRO A 580 15.60 35.22 34.36
CA PRO A 580 15.34 34.72 35.70
C PRO A 580 14.45 35.70 36.48
N GLU A 581 13.45 35.15 37.17
CA GLU A 581 12.53 35.94 37.98
C GLU A 581 13.25 36.48 39.21
N LYS A 582 13.21 37.81 39.40
CA LYS A 582 13.95 38.47 40.48
C LYS A 582 13.26 38.24 41.82
N VAL A 583 14.03 37.76 42.80
CA VAL A 583 13.60 37.54 44.19
C VAL A 583 14.35 38.53 45.10
N PRO A 584 13.78 39.71 45.42
CA PRO A 584 14.47 40.74 46.19
C PRO A 584 14.42 40.51 47.70
N ASN A 585 15.55 40.65 48.42
CA ASN A 585 15.55 40.77 49.89
C ASN A 585 15.93 42.19 50.33
N ARG A 586 15.46 42.56 51.53
CA ARG A 586 15.82 43.82 52.19
C ARG A 586 16.91 43.60 53.22
N ARG A 587 17.89 44.50 53.29
CA ARG A 587 18.90 44.50 54.34
C ARG A 587 18.25 44.71 55.71
N LYS A 588 18.81 44.06 56.74
CA LYS A 588 18.47 44.36 58.14
C LYS A 588 18.83 45.82 58.42
N GLY A 589 17.90 46.55 59.01
CA GLY A 589 18.14 47.95 59.39
C GLY A 589 19.24 48.07 60.44
N THR A 590 19.93 49.20 60.44
CA THR A 590 20.80 49.59 61.55
C THR A 590 19.97 50.33 62.59
N LEU A 591 20.27 50.09 63.87
CA LEU A 591 19.72 50.93 64.94
C LEU A 591 20.36 52.32 64.84
N PRO A 592 19.60 53.41 65.01
CA PRO A 592 20.20 54.74 65.11
C PRO A 592 21.09 54.79 66.34
N ALA A 593 22.30 55.32 66.21
CA ALA A 593 23.17 55.58 67.34
C ALA A 593 22.51 56.65 68.22
N THR A 594 21.90 56.27 69.34
CA THR A 594 21.38 57.21 70.34
C THR A 594 22.55 57.81 71.13
N GLY A 595 23.18 58.81 70.53
CA GLY A 595 24.34 59.51 71.07
C GLY A 595 24.81 60.66 70.18
N GLY A 596 23.88 61.39 69.56
CA GLY A 596 24.20 62.60 68.82
C GLY A 596 24.66 63.71 69.77
N VAL A 597 25.67 64.49 69.36
CA VAL A 597 26.35 65.59 70.08
C VAL A 597 25.42 66.55 70.85
N GLY A 598 24.12 66.62 70.50
CA GLY A 598 23.11 67.43 71.18
C GLY A 598 22.79 67.03 72.63
N THR A 599 23.00 65.78 73.05
CA THR A 599 22.76 65.38 74.47
C THR A 599 23.84 65.94 75.40
N TYR A 600 25.09 66.03 74.97
CA TYR A 600 26.17 66.65 75.73
C TYR A 600 26.01 68.17 75.84
N LEU A 601 25.45 68.82 74.82
CA LEU A 601 25.19 70.26 74.83
C LEU A 601 24.09 70.64 75.85
N MET A 602 23.04 69.83 75.95
CA MET A 602 21.96 70.01 76.95
C MET A 602 22.46 69.80 78.39
N GLY A 603 23.32 68.79 78.60
CA GLY A 603 23.98 68.58 79.89
C GLY A 603 24.87 69.75 80.32
N ALA A 604 25.67 70.29 79.38
CA ALA A 604 26.55 71.44 79.66
C ALA A 604 25.78 72.72 80.00
N ILE A 605 24.68 73.01 79.29
CA ILE A 605 23.81 74.16 79.61
C ILE A 605 23.16 73.99 80.98
N GLY A 606 22.74 72.77 81.34
CA GLY A 606 22.19 72.46 82.67
C GLY A 606 23.17 72.77 83.81
N VAL A 607 24.45 72.40 83.66
CA VAL A 607 25.50 72.69 84.65
C VAL A 607 25.77 74.19 84.77
N VAL A 608 25.73 74.94 83.66
CA VAL A 608 25.91 76.40 83.67
C VAL A 608 24.74 77.10 84.37
N ILE A 609 23.49 76.68 84.15
CA ILE A 609 22.32 77.25 84.81
C ILE A 609 22.36 76.98 86.33
N VAL A 610 22.72 75.77 86.75
CA VAL A 610 22.86 75.43 88.18
C VAL A 610 24.01 76.21 88.83
N GLY A 611 25.13 76.39 88.11
CA GLY A 611 26.24 77.24 88.54
C GLY A 611 25.85 78.70 88.73
N LEU A 612 25.12 79.29 87.77
CA LEU A 612 24.62 80.67 87.85
C LEU A 612 23.59 80.86 88.98
N ALA A 613 22.70 79.88 89.19
CA ALA A 613 21.77 79.88 90.31
C ALA A 613 22.50 79.81 91.66
N GLY A 614 23.54 78.97 91.77
CA GLY A 614 24.39 78.88 92.95
C GLY A 614 25.07 80.21 93.29
N VAL A 615 25.64 80.90 92.31
CA VAL A 615 26.26 82.23 92.50
C VAL A 615 25.25 83.30 92.91
N TYR A 616 24.03 83.28 92.34
CA TYR A 616 22.94 84.19 92.72
C TYR A 616 22.51 84.01 94.18
N PHE A 617 22.39 82.76 94.66
CA PHE A 617 22.00 82.48 96.04
C PHE A 617 23.10 82.81 97.06
N VAL A 618 24.37 82.66 96.71
CA VAL A 618 25.51 83.01 97.60
C VAL A 618 25.68 84.53 97.73
N LYS A 619 25.40 85.33 96.69
CA LYS A 619 25.46 86.80 96.77
C LYS A 619 24.31 87.47 97.53
N ARG A 620 23.25 86.73 97.89
CA ARG A 620 22.08 87.29 98.61
C ARG A 620 22.12 87.08 100.13
N LYS A 621 23.19 86.47 100.66
CA LYS A 621 23.41 86.20 102.10
C LYS A 621 24.74 86.72 102.65
N GLY A 622 25.39 87.66 101.97
CA GLY A 622 26.61 88.35 102.44
C GLY A 622 26.40 89.84 102.50
#